data_AF-A0A7Y3CQE2-F1
#
_entry.id   AF-A0A7Y3CQE2-F1
#
_cell.length_a   1.000
_cell.length_b   1.000
_cell.length_c   1.000
_cell.angle_alpha   90.00
_cell.angle_beta   90.00
_cell.angle_gamma   90.00
#
_symmetry.space_group_name_H-M   'P 1'
#
loop_
_entity.id
_entity.type
_entity.pdbx_description
1 polymer ?
#
loop_
_entity_poly.entity_id
_entity_poly.type
_entity_poly.pdbx_seq_one_letter_code
_entity_poly.pdbx_strand_id
1 'polypeptide(L)'
;MPSWDPAAIDHAGVPEATTVLALKTADGVAMVGDRRATMGNLIAHRRMDKVFPADSHSAVAIAGTAGIAMELVKLFQTELEHYEKLEGNRLSLEGKANYLGALVRNQMPLALQGMAVVPLFCGYDESDGRGRIYTYDVVG
;
A
#
# COMPACT_ATOMS: atom_id res chain seq x y z
N MET A 1 -2.12 43.63 -8.57
CA MET A 1 -1.48 42.60 -9.42
C MET A 1 -1.32 41.35 -8.56
N PRO A 2 -1.70 40.15 -9.00
CA PRO A 2 -1.43 38.96 -8.21
C PRO A 2 0.07 38.69 -8.26
N SER A 3 0.70 38.67 -7.09
CA SER A 3 2.09 38.27 -6.89
C SER A 3 2.17 36.75 -6.93
N TRP A 4 2.90 36.19 -7.90
CA TRP A 4 3.25 34.78 -7.87
C TRP A 4 4.38 34.61 -6.85
N ASP A 5 4.08 33.93 -5.74
CA ASP A 5 5.08 33.49 -4.77
C ASP A 5 5.75 32.20 -5.29
N PRO A 6 7.05 32.21 -5.64
CA PRO A 6 7.75 31.01 -6.08
C PRO A 6 7.94 29.97 -4.97
N ALA A 7 7.63 30.29 -3.70
CA ALA A 7 7.60 29.33 -2.60
C ALA A 7 6.35 28.44 -2.60
N ALA A 8 5.32 28.77 -3.39
CA ALA A 8 4.25 27.83 -3.72
C ALA A 8 4.75 26.84 -4.78
N ILE A 9 5.78 26.05 -4.43
CA ILE A 9 6.07 24.83 -5.14
C ILE A 9 4.90 23.91 -4.83
N ASP A 10 3.93 23.92 -5.73
CA ASP A 10 2.87 22.94 -5.79
C ASP A 10 3.48 21.55 -5.64
N HIS A 11 3.00 20.76 -4.68
CA HIS A 11 3.37 19.35 -4.54
C HIS A 11 2.97 18.51 -5.79
N ALA A 12 2.45 19.14 -6.85
CA ALA A 12 2.12 18.64 -8.20
C ALA A 12 3.17 17.82 -8.96
N GLY A 13 4.28 17.42 -8.35
CA GLY A 13 5.28 16.57 -8.99
C GLY A 13 5.04 15.06 -8.84
N VAL A 14 4.17 14.62 -7.93
CA VAL A 14 4.03 13.19 -7.59
C VAL A 14 2.63 12.68 -7.97
N PRO A 15 2.51 11.52 -8.65
CA PRO A 15 1.22 10.90 -8.90
C PRO A 15 0.58 10.42 -7.60
N GLU A 16 -0.62 10.92 -7.34
CA GLU A 16 -1.45 10.65 -6.18
C GLU A 16 -2.91 10.45 -6.64
N ALA A 17 -3.81 10.14 -5.68
CA ALA A 17 -5.18 9.66 -5.86
C ALA A 17 -5.32 8.16 -6.21
N THR A 18 -5.92 7.44 -5.26
CA THR A 18 -6.26 6.03 -5.39
C THR A 18 -7.60 5.73 -4.73
N THR A 19 -8.41 4.91 -5.40
CA THR A 19 -9.54 4.22 -4.80
C THR A 19 -9.27 2.72 -4.86
N VAL A 20 -9.14 2.11 -3.68
CA VAL A 20 -9.01 0.66 -3.49
C VAL A 20 -10.10 0.17 -2.56
N LEU A 21 -10.53 -1.08 -2.76
CA LEU A 21 -11.56 -1.73 -1.98
C LEU A 21 -11.13 -3.17 -1.70
N ALA A 22 -11.42 -3.65 -0.49
CA ALA A 22 -11.37 -5.07 -0.17
C ALA A 22 -12.73 -5.54 0.36
N LEU A 23 -13.11 -6.75 -0.01
CA LEU A 23 -14.41 -7.36 0.30
C LEU A 23 -14.19 -8.77 0.84
N LYS A 24 -14.71 -9.04 2.03
CA LYS A 24 -14.75 -10.39 2.57
C LYS A 24 -15.92 -11.16 1.97
N THR A 25 -15.68 -12.39 1.54
CA THR A 25 -16.70 -13.32 1.04
C THR A 25 -16.81 -14.51 2.00
N ALA A 26 -17.75 -15.43 1.73
CA ALA A 26 -17.84 -16.68 2.47
C ALA A 26 -16.54 -17.52 2.34
N ASP A 27 -15.93 -17.48 1.17
CA ASP A 27 -14.81 -18.35 0.79
C ASP A 27 -13.44 -17.64 0.83
N GLY A 28 -13.39 -16.37 1.24
CA GLY A 28 -12.12 -15.64 1.28
C GLY A 28 -12.25 -14.12 1.25
N VAL A 29 -11.37 -13.49 0.48
CA VAL A 29 -11.30 -12.03 0.34
C VAL A 29 -10.89 -11.66 -1.08
N ALA A 30 -11.47 -10.57 -1.59
CA ALA A 30 -11.13 -9.99 -2.88
C ALA A 30 -10.69 -8.54 -2.70
N MET A 31 -9.75 -8.08 -3.52
CA MET A 31 -9.23 -6.71 -3.51
C MET A 31 -9.20 -6.14 -4.92
N VAL A 32 -9.64 -4.89 -5.07
CA VAL A 32 -9.74 -4.20 -6.36
C VAL A 32 -9.23 -2.77 -6.19
N GLY A 33 -8.53 -2.25 -7.20
CA GLY A 33 -8.08 -0.86 -7.26
C GLY A 33 -8.45 -0.22 -8.58
N ASP A 34 -8.69 1.09 -8.56
CA ASP A 34 -8.81 1.88 -9.78
C ASP A 34 -7.47 1.97 -10.53
N ARG A 35 -7.49 2.54 -11.74
CA ARG A 35 -6.34 2.53 -12.66
C ARG A 35 -5.71 3.90 -12.88
N ARG A 36 -6.31 4.97 -12.35
CA ARG A 36 -5.92 6.35 -12.65
C ARG A 36 -4.95 6.88 -11.61
N ALA A 37 -3.89 7.56 -12.02
CA ALA A 37 -3.03 8.34 -11.13
C ALA A 37 -2.99 9.79 -11.64
N THR A 38 -3.01 10.75 -10.73
CA THR A 38 -3.08 12.18 -11.05
C THR A 38 -1.95 12.96 -10.40
N MET A 39 -1.39 13.94 -11.11
CA MET A 39 -0.48 14.95 -10.56
C MET A 39 -1.23 16.28 -10.59
N GLY A 40 -1.70 16.75 -9.44
CA GLY A 40 -2.62 17.89 -9.38
C GLY A 40 -3.87 17.63 -10.23
N ASN A 41 -4.15 18.50 -11.21
CA ASN A 41 -5.27 18.36 -12.14
C ASN A 41 -4.97 17.49 -13.38
N LEU A 42 -3.72 17.02 -13.56
CA LEU A 42 -3.30 16.24 -14.72
C LEU A 42 -3.43 14.74 -14.45
N ILE A 43 -3.87 13.97 -15.45
CA ILE A 43 -3.81 12.51 -15.40
C ILE A 43 -2.39 12.07 -15.77
N ALA A 44 -1.59 11.73 -14.76
CA ALA A 44 -0.23 11.22 -14.94
C ALA A 44 -0.22 9.80 -15.51
N HIS A 45 -1.15 8.94 -15.09
CA HIS A 45 -1.26 7.58 -15.60
C HIS A 45 -2.71 7.09 -15.66
N ARG A 46 -3.04 6.25 -16.65
CA ARG A 46 -4.40 5.68 -16.85
C ARG A 46 -4.50 4.19 -16.60
N ARG A 47 -3.35 3.52 -16.41
CA ARG A 47 -3.22 2.07 -16.31
C ARG A 47 -2.26 1.67 -15.19
N MET A 48 -2.35 2.35 -14.04
CA MET A 48 -1.48 2.08 -12.90
C MET A 48 -2.05 0.95 -12.05
N ASP A 49 -1.26 -0.09 -11.79
CA ASP A 49 -1.64 -1.16 -10.87
C ASP A 49 -1.51 -0.65 -9.45
N LYS A 50 -2.47 -0.99 -8.62
CA LYS A 50 -2.56 -0.51 -7.23
C LYS A 50 -2.76 -1.63 -6.23
N VAL A 51 -3.04 -2.83 -6.73
CA VAL A 51 -3.21 -4.07 -5.98
C VAL A 51 -2.08 -4.97 -6.43
N PHE A 52 -1.32 -5.47 -5.48
CA PHE A 52 -0.16 -6.31 -5.70
C PHE A 52 -0.29 -7.57 -4.84
N PRO A 53 0.16 -8.74 -5.34
CA PRO A 53 0.30 -9.90 -4.46
C PRO A 53 1.34 -9.57 -3.40
N ALA A 54 1.05 -9.83 -2.12
CA ALA A 54 2.07 -9.76 -1.08
C ALA A 54 2.83 -11.09 -0.99
N ASP A 55 2.09 -12.19 -1.09
CA ASP A 55 2.61 -13.56 -1.25
C ASP A 55 1.54 -14.44 -1.92
N SER A 56 1.64 -15.77 -1.82
CA SER A 56 0.68 -16.69 -2.46
C SER A 56 -0.76 -16.63 -1.91
N HIS A 57 -1.00 -16.08 -0.72
CA HIS A 57 -2.33 -16.06 -0.08
C HIS A 57 -2.76 -14.68 0.43
N SER A 58 -2.05 -13.62 0.03
CA SER A 58 -2.35 -12.27 0.47
C SER A 58 -2.03 -11.23 -0.58
N ALA A 59 -2.71 -10.09 -0.50
CA ALA A 59 -2.56 -8.96 -1.41
C ALA A 59 -2.49 -7.66 -0.62
N VAL A 60 -1.74 -6.71 -1.16
CA VAL A 60 -1.60 -5.36 -0.63
C VAL A 60 -2.02 -4.36 -1.70
N ALA A 61 -2.86 -3.42 -1.33
CA ALA A 61 -3.17 -2.25 -2.11
C ALA A 61 -2.51 -1.01 -1.51
N ILE A 62 -2.17 -0.05 -2.35
CA ILE A 62 -1.49 1.18 -1.94
C ILE A 62 -2.20 2.44 -2.42
N ALA A 63 -2.32 3.42 -1.53
CA ALA A 63 -2.75 4.77 -1.83
C ALA A 63 -1.72 5.78 -1.33
N GLY A 64 -1.55 6.89 -2.08
CA GLY A 64 -0.59 7.95 -1.75
C GLY A 64 0.49 8.13 -2.81
N THR A 65 1.65 8.61 -2.38
CA THR A 65 2.81 8.92 -3.23
C THR A 65 3.32 7.67 -3.95
N ALA A 66 3.08 7.58 -5.27
CA ALA A 66 3.28 6.34 -6.03
C ALA A 66 4.69 5.72 -5.92
N GLY A 67 5.75 6.54 -5.94
CA GLY A 67 7.13 6.06 -5.87
C GLY A 67 7.44 5.35 -4.55
N ILE A 68 7.14 6.02 -3.43
CA ILE A 68 7.32 5.48 -2.07
C ILE A 68 6.46 4.23 -1.88
N ALA A 69 5.24 4.26 -2.42
CA ALA A 69 4.32 3.15 -2.28
C ALA A 69 4.79 1.88 -3.00
N MET A 70 5.37 2.02 -4.20
CA MET A 70 5.98 0.90 -4.92
C MET A 70 7.19 0.33 -4.18
N GLU A 71 8.00 1.19 -3.58
CA GLU A 71 9.15 0.77 -2.77
C GLU A 71 8.70 0.01 -1.52
N LEU A 72 7.68 0.51 -0.81
CA LEU A 72 7.09 -0.15 0.36
C LEU A 72 6.58 -1.56 0.02
N VAL A 73 5.85 -1.72 -1.08
CA VAL A 73 5.33 -3.03 -1.53
C VAL A 73 6.48 -3.97 -1.85
N LYS A 74 7.50 -3.49 -2.56
CA LYS A 74 8.65 -4.32 -2.94
C LYS A 74 9.47 -4.77 -1.73
N LEU A 75 9.69 -3.87 -0.77
CA LEU A 75 10.34 -4.20 0.50
C LEU A 75 9.53 -5.25 1.25
N PHE A 76 8.21 -5.04 1.37
CA PHE A 76 7.33 -5.99 2.04
C PHE A 76 7.40 -7.39 1.41
N GLN A 77 7.25 -7.50 0.09
CA GLN A 77 7.37 -8.78 -0.62
C GLN A 77 8.73 -9.46 -0.38
N THR A 78 9.81 -8.69 -0.49
CA THR A 78 11.19 -9.20 -0.33
C THR A 78 11.38 -9.76 1.08
N GLU A 79 10.84 -9.09 2.09
CA GLU A 79 10.96 -9.48 3.49
C GLU A 79 10.11 -10.71 3.82
N LEU A 80 8.91 -10.83 3.24
CA LEU A 80 8.11 -12.06 3.34
C LEU A 80 8.83 -13.26 2.72
N GLU A 81 9.38 -13.08 1.51
CA GLU A 81 10.14 -14.12 0.82
C GLU A 81 11.43 -14.48 1.58
N HIS A 82 12.10 -13.47 2.15
CA HIS A 82 13.29 -13.66 2.97
C HIS A 82 12.99 -14.47 4.22
N TYR A 83 11.92 -14.12 4.95
CA TYR A 83 11.49 -14.86 6.13
C TYR A 83 11.17 -16.32 5.79
N GLU A 84 10.37 -16.56 4.74
CA GLU A 84 10.00 -17.92 4.33
C GLU A 84 11.22 -18.77 3.97
N LYS A 85 12.22 -18.17 3.31
CA LYS A 85 13.49 -18.84 2.98
C LYS A 85 14.34 -19.17 4.20
N LEU A 86 14.30 -18.34 5.26
CA LEU A 86 15.08 -18.56 6.47
C LEU A 86 14.43 -19.54 7.45
N GLU A 87 13.14 -19.35 7.72
CA GLU A 87 12.41 -20.13 8.72
C GLU A 87 11.79 -21.41 8.13
N GLY A 88 11.77 -21.54 6.80
CA GLY A 88 11.19 -22.68 6.10
C GLY A 88 9.66 -22.73 6.14
N ASN A 89 9.01 -21.76 6.79
CA ASN A 89 7.57 -21.61 6.91
C ASN A 89 7.16 -20.16 6.67
N ARG A 90 5.92 -19.96 6.22
CA ARG A 90 5.36 -18.63 5.97
C ARG A 90 4.94 -17.96 7.29
N LEU A 91 5.10 -16.63 7.35
CA LEU A 91 4.51 -15.83 8.44
C LEU A 91 2.99 -16.06 8.51
N SER A 92 2.45 -16.03 9.73
CA SER A 92 1.01 -15.97 9.93
C SER A 92 0.44 -14.70 9.29
N LEU A 93 -0.83 -14.70 8.91
CA LEU A 93 -1.45 -13.54 8.26
C LEU A 93 -1.41 -12.29 9.16
N GLU A 94 -1.60 -12.47 10.47
CA GLU A 94 -1.45 -11.42 11.47
C GLU A 94 0.01 -10.96 11.60
N GLY A 95 0.99 -11.87 11.54
CA GLY A 95 2.41 -11.53 11.53
C GLY A 95 2.78 -10.66 10.33
N LYS A 96 2.27 -11.00 9.13
CA LYS A 96 2.43 -10.19 7.91
C LYS A 96 1.82 -8.80 8.09
N ALA A 97 0.62 -8.73 8.66
CA ALA A 97 -0.08 -7.48 8.88
C ALA A 97 0.69 -6.56 9.86
N ASN A 98 1.20 -7.12 10.96
CA ASN A 98 2.02 -6.39 11.94
C ASN A 98 3.35 -5.92 11.34
N TYR A 99 3.99 -6.76 10.53
CA TYR A 99 5.22 -6.42 9.83
C TYR A 99 5.01 -5.26 8.84
N LEU A 100 3.93 -5.31 8.04
CA LEU A 100 3.57 -4.19 7.16
C LEU A 100 3.31 -2.90 7.95
N GLY A 101 2.65 -2.97 9.10
CA GLY A 101 2.44 -1.82 9.99
C GLY A 101 3.74 -1.20 10.48
N ALA A 102 4.75 -2.02 10.80
CA ALA A 102 6.08 -1.53 11.13
C ALA A 102 6.75 -0.82 9.93
N LEU A 103 6.62 -1.36 8.72
CA LEU A 103 7.15 -0.71 7.52
C LEU A 103 6.46 0.63 7.24
N VAL A 104 5.14 0.72 7.43
CA VAL A 104 4.37 1.97 7.27
C VAL A 104 4.83 3.01 8.31
N ARG A 105 4.96 2.60 9.57
CA ARG A 105 5.46 3.47 10.65
C ARG A 105 6.84 4.04 10.35
N ASN A 106 7.71 3.28 9.68
CA ASN A 106 9.03 3.74 9.25
C ASN A 106 8.97 4.85 8.17
N GLN A 107 7.85 4.98 7.44
CA GLN A 107 7.61 6.04 6.48
C GLN A 107 7.03 7.32 7.10
N MET A 108 6.72 7.33 8.40
CA MET A 108 6.10 8.47 9.09
C MET A 108 6.82 9.81 8.83
N PRO A 109 8.18 9.91 8.83
CA PRO A 109 8.85 11.17 8.51
C PRO A 109 8.49 11.72 7.11
N LEU A 110 8.36 10.85 6.10
CA LEU A 110 7.96 11.24 4.75
C LEU A 110 6.48 11.63 4.70
N ALA A 111 5.63 10.92 5.45
CA ALA A 111 4.22 11.29 5.59
C ALA A 111 4.04 12.69 6.20
N LEU A 112 4.84 13.05 7.20
CA LEU A 112 4.87 14.40 7.80
C LEU A 112 5.36 15.48 6.82
N GLN A 113 6.12 15.09 5.80
CA GLN A 113 6.56 15.95 4.68
C GLN A 113 5.54 15.99 3.53
N GLY A 114 4.35 15.42 3.70
CA GLY A 114 3.28 15.40 2.70
C GLY A 114 3.35 14.22 1.72
N MET A 115 4.30 13.30 1.88
CA MET A 115 4.49 12.14 1.01
C MET A 115 3.95 10.86 1.65
N ALA A 116 2.67 10.88 2.04
CA ALA A 116 2.05 9.79 2.77
C ALA A 116 1.77 8.59 1.86
N VAL A 117 1.89 7.39 2.43
CA VAL A 117 1.43 6.13 1.84
C VAL A 117 0.63 5.38 2.87
N VAL A 118 -0.58 4.97 2.52
CA VAL A 118 -1.46 4.17 3.37
C VAL A 118 -1.86 2.90 2.62
N PRO A 119 -1.43 1.71 3.07
CA PRO A 119 -1.82 0.47 2.45
C PRO A 119 -3.19 -0.03 2.94
N LEU A 120 -3.77 -0.94 2.16
CA LEU A 120 -4.86 -1.83 2.55
C LEU A 120 -4.37 -3.25 2.31
N PHE A 121 -4.36 -4.09 3.34
CA PHE A 121 -3.85 -5.46 3.23
C PHE A 121 -5.00 -6.44 3.42
N CYS A 122 -4.99 -7.53 2.66
CA CYS A 122 -5.90 -8.63 2.88
C CYS A 122 -5.24 -9.97 2.60
N GLY A 123 -5.76 -11.03 3.20
CA GLY A 123 -5.34 -12.37 2.84
C GLY A 123 -6.33 -13.43 3.30
N TYR A 124 -6.09 -14.64 2.82
CA TYR A 124 -6.77 -15.85 3.25
C TYR A 124 -5.96 -16.49 4.38
N ASP A 125 -6.57 -16.64 5.55
CA ASP A 125 -5.97 -17.32 6.68
C ASP A 125 -6.23 -18.83 6.55
N GLU A 126 -5.19 -19.57 6.20
CA GLU A 126 -5.26 -21.01 5.99
C GLU A 126 -5.59 -21.79 7.28
N SER A 127 -5.39 -21.18 8.47
CA SER A 127 -5.63 -21.84 9.75
C SER A 127 -7.11 -21.94 10.11
N ASP A 128 -7.92 -20.96 9.73
CA ASP A 128 -9.36 -20.90 10.03
C ASP A 128 -10.25 -20.83 8.77
N GLY A 129 -9.64 -20.80 7.59
CA GLY A 129 -10.32 -20.82 6.29
C GLY A 129 -11.06 -19.53 5.96
N ARG A 130 -10.56 -18.37 6.42
CA ARG A 130 -11.28 -17.10 6.29
C ARG A 130 -10.44 -16.00 5.66
N GLY A 131 -11.10 -15.18 4.85
CA GLY A 131 -10.57 -13.89 4.43
C GLY A 131 -10.49 -12.89 5.60
N ARG A 132 -9.38 -12.14 5.66
CA ARG A 132 -9.15 -11.04 6.61
C ARG A 132 -8.71 -9.78 5.86
N ILE A 133 -9.07 -8.62 6.41
CA ILE A 133 -8.73 -7.29 5.90
C ILE A 133 -8.11 -6.50 7.04
N TYR A 134 -7.01 -5.82 6.75
CA TYR A 134 -6.26 -4.97 7.68
C TYR A 134 -6.10 -3.57 7.06
N THR A 135 -6.45 -2.56 7.84
CA THR A 135 -6.35 -1.15 7.48
C THR A 135 -5.26 -0.49 8.31
N TYR A 136 -4.59 0.49 7.72
CA TYR A 136 -3.46 1.19 8.34
C TYR A 136 -3.74 2.69 8.35
N ASP A 137 -3.01 3.40 9.21
CA ASP A 137 -2.85 4.85 9.12
C ASP A 137 -1.36 5.19 8.92
N VAL A 138 -1.02 6.49 8.91
CA VAL A 138 0.36 6.94 8.70
C VAL A 138 1.31 6.61 9.86
N VAL A 139 0.78 6.19 11.01
CA VAL A 139 1.59 5.75 12.15
C VAL A 139 1.71 4.23 12.25
N GLY A 140 1.07 3.47 11.35
CA GLY A 140 1.16 2.01 11.26
C GLY A 140 0.00 1.32 11.96
#